data_AF-A0A936PSZ4-F1
#
_entry.id   AF-A0A936PSZ4-F1
#
_cell.length_a   1.000
_cell.length_b   1.000
_cell.length_c   1.000
_cell.angle_alpha   90.00
_cell.angle_beta   90.00
_cell.angle_gamma   90.00
#
_symmetry.space_group_name_H-M   'P 1'
#
loop_
_entity.id
_entity.type
_entity.pdbx_description
1 polymer ?
#
loop_
_entity_poly.entity_id
_entity_poly.type
_entity_poly.pdbx_seq_one_letter_code
_entity_poly.pdbx_strand_id
1 'polypeptide(L)'
;MSAAPRGVALIGFMGAGKSTVGAILAPLLGLPLIDLDARVERETGSSVASLFAARGEAGFRAVESEALYATLREGPCVLACGGRRADSARRDGGP
;
A
#
# COMPACT_ATOMS: atom_id res chain seq x y z
N MET A 1 16.14 14.87 23.23
CA MET A 1 15.63 15.07 21.85
C MET A 1 14.69 13.91 21.55
N SER A 2 13.41 14.18 21.32
CA SER A 2 12.50 13.13 20.82
C SER A 2 12.76 12.96 19.32
N ALA A 3 12.95 11.73 18.84
CA ALA A 3 13.07 11.46 17.41
C ALA A 3 11.77 11.88 16.71
N ALA A 4 11.87 12.44 15.50
CA ALA A 4 10.69 12.74 14.69
C ALA A 4 9.85 11.45 14.51
N PRO A 5 8.50 11.56 14.56
CA PRO A 5 7.63 10.40 14.41
C PRO A 5 7.93 9.68 13.09
N ARG A 6 8.08 8.35 13.14
CA ARG A 6 8.36 7.50 11.98
C ARG A 6 7.10 6.73 11.59
N GLY A 7 6.81 6.67 10.29
CA GLY A 7 5.72 5.84 9.78
C GLY A 7 6.06 4.35 9.81
N VAL A 8 5.04 3.50 9.68
CA VAL A 8 5.16 2.03 9.62
C VAL A 8 4.44 1.52 8.39
N ALA A 9 5.11 0.76 7.53
CA ALA A 9 4.49 0.08 6.39
C ALA A 9 4.28 -1.40 6.70
N LEU A 10 3.04 -1.87 6.55
CA LEU A 10 2.65 -3.27 6.70
C LEU A 10 2.61 -3.92 5.32
N ILE A 11 3.51 -4.87 5.09
CA ILE A 11 3.64 -5.62 3.83
C ILE A 11 3.29 -7.10 4.03
N GLY A 12 2.79 -7.75 2.98
CA GLY A 12 2.40 -9.16 3.00
C GLY A 12 1.25 -9.46 2.04
N PHE A 13 0.86 -10.73 1.93
CA PHE A 13 -0.19 -11.18 1.02
C PHE A 13 -1.58 -10.62 1.37
N MET A 14 -2.50 -10.65 0.40
CA MET A 14 -3.92 -10.34 0.62
C MET A 14 -4.49 -11.29 1.68
N GLY A 15 -5.30 -10.78 2.61
CA GLY A 15 -5.86 -11.59 3.70
C GLY A 15 -4.91 -11.87 4.87
N ALA A 16 -3.65 -11.42 4.84
CA ALA A 16 -2.69 -11.59 5.95
C ALA A 16 -3.00 -10.72 7.20
N GLY A 17 -4.17 -10.06 7.26
CA GLY A 17 -4.59 -9.26 8.41
C GLY A 17 -3.91 -7.89 8.54
N LYS A 18 -3.29 -7.36 7.49
CA LYS A 18 -2.55 -6.07 7.54
C LYS A 18 -3.43 -4.91 7.97
N SER A 19 -4.65 -4.81 7.45
CA SER A 19 -5.61 -3.78 7.86
C SER A 19 -6.04 -3.96 9.32
N THR A 20 -6.17 -5.22 9.80
CA THR A 20 -6.46 -5.53 11.21
C THR A 20 -5.32 -5.11 12.13
N VAL A 21 -4.08 -5.48 11.81
CA VAL A 21 -2.89 -5.08 12.58
C VAL A 21 -2.72 -3.57 12.54
N GLY A 22 -2.93 -2.93 11.39
CA GLY A 22 -2.86 -1.49 11.23
C GLY A 22 -3.87 -0.75 12.10
N ALA A 23 -5.11 -1.25 12.19
CA ALA A 23 -6.16 -0.67 13.04
C ALA A 23 -5.83 -0.73 14.54
N ILE A 24 -5.06 -1.73 14.96
CA ILE A 24 -4.56 -1.85 16.34
C ILE A 24 -3.33 -0.95 16.55
N LEU A 25 -2.42 -0.93 15.58
CA LEU A 25 -1.13 -0.24 15.71
C LEU A 25 -1.24 1.28 15.62
N ALA A 26 -2.11 1.80 14.76
CA ALA A 26 -2.23 3.23 14.49
C ALA A 26 -2.60 4.05 15.76
N PRO A 27 -3.60 3.65 16.58
CA PRO A 27 -3.89 4.32 17.84
C PRO A 27 -2.73 4.27 18.86
N LEU A 28 -1.99 3.15 18.90
CA LEU A 28 -0.86 2.99 19.82
C LEU A 28 0.31 3.91 19.48
N LEU A 29 0.46 4.25 18.21
CA LEU A 29 1.50 5.17 17.72
C LEU A 29 1.02 6.62 17.60
N GLY A 30 -0.28 6.89 17.79
CA GLY A 30 -0.87 8.20 17.53
C GLY A 30 -0.76 8.65 16.07
N LEU A 31 -0.74 7.70 15.14
CA LEU A 31 -0.59 7.95 13.70
C LEU A 31 -1.88 7.61 12.94
N PRO A 32 -2.14 8.26 11.79
CA PRO A 32 -3.25 7.85 10.93
C PRO A 32 -2.99 6.47 10.30
N LEU A 33 -4.05 5.67 10.17
CA LEU A 33 -4.04 4.46 9.35
C LEU A 33 -4.46 4.80 7.92
N ILE A 34 -3.67 4.37 6.94
CA ILE A 34 -3.99 4.52 5.53
C ILE A 34 -3.94 3.14 4.87
N ASP A 35 -5.03 2.77 4.20
CA ASP A 35 -5.07 1.63 3.30
C ASP A 35 -4.79 2.13 1.87
N LEU A 36 -3.72 1.62 1.26
CA LEU A 36 -3.25 2.09 -0.04
C LEU A 36 -4.21 1.69 -1.17
N ASP A 37 -4.83 0.51 -1.09
CA ASP A 37 -5.79 0.06 -2.10
C ASP A 37 -7.03 0.98 -2.05
N ALA A 38 -7.57 1.23 -0.85
CA ALA A 38 -8.71 2.12 -0.68
C ALA A 38 -8.40 3.57 -1.14
N ARG A 39 -7.15 4.01 -0.95
CA ARG A 39 -6.68 5.31 -1.47
C ARG A 39 -6.72 5.33 -2.99
N VAL A 40 -6.14 4.32 -3.65
CA VAL A 40 -6.13 4.18 -5.11
C VAL A 40 -7.57 4.18 -5.66
N GLU A 41 -8.49 3.43 -5.04
CA GLU A 41 -9.87 3.37 -5.49
C GLU A 41 -10.56 4.74 -5.39
N ARG A 42 -10.31 5.47 -4.30
CA ARG A 42 -10.88 6.79 -4.09
C ARG A 42 -10.31 7.84 -5.05
N GLU A 43 -9.02 7.78 -5.36
CA GLU A 43 -8.36 8.73 -6.27
C GLU A 43 -8.66 8.47 -7.74
N THR A 44 -8.88 7.22 -8.12
CA THR A 44 -9.17 6.83 -9.52
C THR A 44 -10.66 6.71 -9.82
N GLY A 45 -11.51 6.62 -8.79
CA GLY A 45 -12.94 6.31 -8.94
C GLY A 45 -13.20 4.90 -9.48
N SER A 46 -12.19 4.02 -9.49
CA SER A 46 -12.26 2.66 -10.04
C SER A 46 -11.74 1.67 -9.01
N SER A 47 -12.37 0.49 -8.90
CA SER A 47 -11.87 -0.55 -8.00
C SER A 47 -10.49 -1.05 -8.46
N VAL A 48 -9.69 -1.58 -7.53
CA VAL A 48 -8.40 -2.20 -7.85
C VAL A 48 -8.57 -3.28 -8.91
N ALA A 49 -9.62 -4.10 -8.80
CA ALA A 49 -9.93 -5.14 -9.78
C ALA A 49 -10.19 -4.57 -11.19
N SER A 50 -10.96 -3.47 -11.29
CA SER A 50 -11.22 -2.80 -12.56
C SER A 50 -9.96 -2.16 -13.16
N LEU A 51 -9.10 -1.58 -12.32
CA LEU A 51 -7.81 -1.02 -12.77
C LEU A 51 -6.89 -2.11 -13.32
N PHE A 52 -6.79 -3.25 -12.63
CA PHE A 52 -6.04 -4.40 -13.13
C PHE A 52 -6.62 -4.93 -14.46
N ALA A 53 -7.94 -5.07 -14.56
CA ALA A 53 -8.58 -5.56 -15.79
C ALA A 53 -8.38 -4.61 -16.98
N ALA A 54 -8.43 -3.30 -16.75
CA ALA A 54 -8.31 -2.30 -17.80
C ALA A 54 -6.86 -1.98 -18.20
N ARG A 55 -5.92 -2.01 -17.25
CA ARG A 55 -4.54 -1.51 -17.45
C ARG A 55 -3.46 -2.57 -17.26
N GLY A 56 -3.84 -3.79 -16.90
CA GLY A 56 -2.90 -4.85 -16.52
C GLY A 56 -2.12 -4.53 -15.25
N GLU A 57 -1.19 -5.42 -14.88
CA GLU A 57 -0.39 -5.24 -13.68
C GLU A 57 0.52 -4.01 -13.76
N ALA A 58 1.24 -3.81 -14.87
CA ALA A 58 2.15 -2.68 -15.01
C ALA A 58 1.43 -1.32 -14.82
N GLY A 59 0.25 -1.17 -15.41
CA GLY A 59 -0.56 0.03 -15.25
C GLY A 59 -1.08 0.23 -13.83
N PHE A 60 -1.52 -0.85 -13.16
CA PHE A 60 -1.89 -0.77 -11.75
C PHE A 60 -0.70 -0.38 -10.86
N ARG A 61 0.48 -0.99 -11.07
CA ARG A 61 1.70 -0.69 -10.29
C ARG A 61 2.14 0.76 -10.42
N ALA A 62 1.97 1.38 -11.58
CA ALA A 62 2.23 2.80 -11.76
C ALA A 62 1.30 3.65 -10.87
N VAL A 63 -0.01 3.37 -10.91
CA VAL A 63 -1.00 4.09 -10.08
C VAL A 63 -0.76 3.86 -8.58
N GLU A 64 -0.50 2.61 -8.17
CA GLU A 64 -0.18 2.25 -6.79
C GLU A 64 1.06 3.00 -6.28
N SER A 65 2.09 3.13 -7.13
CA SER A 65 3.31 3.84 -6.79
C SER A 65 3.07 5.33 -6.59
N GLU A 66 2.28 5.98 -7.46
CA GLU A 66 1.92 7.39 -7.31
C GLU A 66 1.13 7.63 -6.02
N ALA A 67 0.14 6.78 -5.71
CA ALA A 67 -0.62 6.86 -4.47
C ALA A 67 0.26 6.66 -3.22
N LEU A 68 1.25 5.77 -3.30
CA LEU A 68 2.23 5.54 -2.24
C LEU A 68 3.06 6.81 -2.01
N TYR A 69 3.65 7.38 -3.06
CA TYR A 69 4.47 8.58 -2.95
C TYR A 69 3.66 9.78 -2.45
N ALA A 70 2.43 9.96 -2.93
CA ALA A 70 1.53 10.99 -2.43
C ALA A 70 1.29 10.83 -0.92
N THR A 71 1.00 9.60 -0.47
CA THR A 71 0.77 9.29 0.94
C THR A 71 2.01 9.56 1.80
N LEU A 72 3.20 9.17 1.35
CA LEU A 72 4.44 9.39 2.10
C LEU A 72 4.79 10.89 2.25
N ARG A 73 4.27 11.75 1.37
CA ARG A 73 4.46 13.21 1.45
C ARG A 73 3.52 13.89 2.45
N GLU A 74 2.42 13.25 2.83
CA GLU A 74 1.47 13.79 3.82
C GLU A 74 2.01 13.69 5.25
N GLY A 75 2.95 12.78 5.50
CA GLY A 75 3.65 12.64 6.77
C GLY A 75 3.65 11.20 7.30
N PRO A 76 4.08 11.00 8.57
CA PRO A 76 4.13 9.69 9.19
C PRO A 76 2.73 9.06 9.33
N CYS A 77 2.59 7.82 8.88
CA CYS A 77 1.35 7.06 8.98
C CYS A 77 1.65 5.56 9.23
N VAL A 78 0.63 4.82 9.63
CA VAL A 78 0.60 3.37 9.49
C VAL A 78 -0.02 3.07 8.13
N LEU A 79 0.77 2.50 7.22
CA LEU A 79 0.36 2.21 5.85
C LEU A 79 0.11 0.71 5.69
N ALA A 80 -1.12 0.32 5.36
CA ALA A 80 -1.44 -1.02 4.90
C ALA A 80 -1.34 -1.05 3.37
N CYS A 81 -0.32 -1.72 2.84
CA CYS A 81 -0.19 -1.92 1.39
C CYS A 81 -1.12 -3.03 0.92
N GLY A 82 -1.63 -2.92 -0.30
CA GLY A 82 -2.35 -3.99 -0.98
C GLY A 82 -1.54 -5.28 -1.03
N GLY A 83 -2.25 -6.41 -1.05
CA GLY A 83 -1.58 -7.70 -1.18
C GLY A 83 -0.86 -7.79 -2.53
N ARG A 84 0.48 -7.97 -2.54
CA ARG A 84 1.14 -8.42 -3.75
C ARG A 84 0.57 -9.79 -4.10
N ARG A 85 -0.05 -9.94 -5.29
CA ARG A 85 -0.19 -11.27 -5.90
C ARG A 85 1.22 -11.85 -5.99
N ALA A 86 1.37 -13.12 -5.67
CA ALA A 86 2.56 -13.86 -6.02
C ALA A 86 2.59 -13.96 -7.56
N ASP A 87 3.05 -12.91 -8.22
CA ASP A 87 3.43 -13.05 -9.61
C ASP A 87 4.73 -13.87 -9.62
N SER A 88 4.71 -14.94 -10.38
CA SER A 88 5.85 -15.88 -10.48
C SER A 88 6.95 -15.36 -11.41
N ALA A 89 6.89 -14.10 -11.84
CA ALA A 89 7.87 -13.51 -12.75
C ALA A 89 8.91 -12.63 -12.04
N ARG A 90 9.66 -13.21 -11.10
CA ARG A 90 11.07 -12.82 -10.86
C ARG A 90 11.90 -14.09 -10.65
N ARG A 91 12.21 -14.77 -11.75
CA ARG A 91 13.51 -15.42 -11.86
C ARG A 91 14.42 -14.35 -12.45
N ASP A 92 15.23 -13.72 -11.60
CA ASP A 92 16.41 -13.00 -12.05
C ASP A 92 17.36 -14.05 -12.66
N GLY A 93 17.14 -14.37 -13.93
CA GLY A 93 18.03 -15.16 -14.76
C GLY A 93 18.77 -14.19 -15.66
N GLY A 94 19.83 -13.58 -15.14
CA GLY A 94 20.79 -12.85 -15.97
C GLY A 94 21.74 -13.82 -16.67
N PRO A 95 22.04 -13.63 -17.97
CA PRO A 95 23.40 -13.76 -18.45
C PRO A 95 24.23 -12.51 -18.10
#